data_AF-A0A1Y4TZN4-F1
#
_entry.id   AF-A0A1Y4TZN4-F1
#
_cell.length_a   1.000
_cell.length_b   1.000
_cell.length_c   1.000
_cell.angle_alpha   90.00
_cell.angle_beta   90.00
_cell.angle_gamma   90.00
#
_symmetry.space_group_name_H-M   'P 1'
#
loop_
_entity.id
_entity.type
_entity.pdbx_description
1 polymer ?
#
loop_
_entity_poly.entity_id
_entity_poly.type
_entity_poly.pdbx_seq_one_letter_code
_entity_poly.pdbx_strand_id
1 'polypeptide(L)'
;MFRRKIRPAQEEMRGTAFTVVFVLIWYASLMRGILYAGFQNTYLLFLAAGLLPVFTAVQGVRRALFYRRQGREIKGSGNAARGRIVNVIMKSEPYEDSHHRARYRRYYVLVAEVADPVTGVVNRIESPAYSRPIHRFLASPEVTVYTDRTGWKHYMDDFQWKERKSDPGIFEGDQVFDEYGTGALFGKVLVILVMLLMLYNIFFH
;
A
#
# COMPACT_ATOMS: atom_id res chain seq x y z
N MET A 1 -6.90 -18.60 -13.36
CA MET A 1 -7.13 -18.20 -11.96
C MET A 1 -6.15 -17.07 -11.61
N PHE A 2 -6.59 -15.81 -11.54
CA PHE A 2 -5.70 -14.69 -11.21
C PHE A 2 -5.17 -14.86 -9.78
N ARG A 3 -3.88 -15.20 -9.62
CA ARG A 3 -3.23 -15.15 -8.29
C ARG A 3 -3.29 -13.71 -7.80
N ARG A 4 -4.16 -13.42 -6.82
CA ARG A 4 -4.24 -12.10 -6.18
C ARG A 4 -2.95 -11.87 -5.42
N LYS A 5 -2.09 -11.01 -5.96
CA LYS A 5 -0.81 -10.67 -5.33
C LYS A 5 -1.01 -9.54 -4.34
N ILE A 6 -1.08 -9.87 -3.06
CA ILE A 6 -1.12 -8.86 -1.99
C ILE A 6 0.30 -8.40 -1.68
N ARG A 7 0.41 -7.10 -1.41
CA ARG A 7 1.68 -6.45 -1.09
C ARG A 7 1.60 -5.88 0.32
N PRO A 8 2.67 -5.97 1.12
CA PRO A 8 2.76 -5.25 2.38
C PRO A 8 2.54 -3.75 2.18
N ALA A 9 2.08 -3.05 3.22
CA ALA A 9 1.78 -1.62 3.17
C ALA A 9 2.97 -0.77 2.67
N GLN A 10 4.20 -1.22 2.91
CA GLN A 10 5.43 -0.55 2.48
C GLN A 10 5.72 -0.70 0.97
N GLU A 11 5.18 -1.74 0.33
CA GLU A 11 5.28 -1.99 -1.11
C GLU A 11 4.10 -1.39 -1.92
N GLU A 12 3.02 -1.03 -1.22
CA GLU A 12 1.83 -0.41 -1.80
C GLU A 12 2.14 1.02 -2.26
N MET A 13 1.85 1.30 -3.52
CA MET A 13 1.99 2.64 -4.11
C MET A 13 0.69 3.44 -4.04
N ARG A 14 -0.29 3.06 -3.20
CA ARG A 14 -1.67 3.58 -3.32
C ARG A 14 -1.76 5.10 -3.13
N GLY A 15 -1.00 5.66 -2.20
CA GLY A 15 -0.88 7.12 -2.03
C GLY A 15 -0.06 7.76 -3.17
N THR A 16 1.05 7.14 -3.53
CA THR A 16 1.97 7.61 -4.57
C THR A 16 1.34 7.64 -5.97
N ALA A 17 0.50 6.65 -6.30
CA ALA A 17 -0.15 6.54 -7.60
C ALA A 17 -1.06 7.74 -7.87
N PHE A 18 -1.79 8.18 -6.85
CA PHE A 18 -2.61 9.39 -6.95
C PHE A 18 -1.74 10.62 -7.21
N THR A 19 -0.64 10.80 -6.46
CA THR A 19 0.30 11.91 -6.66
C THR A 19 0.92 11.88 -8.05
N VAL A 20 1.28 10.70 -8.57
CA VAL A 20 1.82 10.55 -9.93
C VAL A 20 0.81 11.00 -10.99
N VAL A 21 -0.46 10.56 -10.89
CA VAL A 21 -1.51 10.98 -11.82
C VAL A 21 -1.74 12.49 -11.74
N PHE A 22 -1.78 13.04 -10.52
CA PHE A 22 -1.91 14.48 -10.32
C PHE A 22 -0.78 15.26 -11.00
N VAL A 23 0.48 14.84 -10.82
CA VAL A 23 1.64 15.46 -11.47
C VAL A 23 1.51 15.40 -13.00
N LEU A 24 1.10 14.25 -13.56
CA LEU A 24 0.92 14.12 -15.01
C LEU A 24 -0.12 15.11 -15.55
N ILE A 25 -1.27 15.22 -14.89
CA ILE A 25 -2.33 16.17 -15.30
C ILE A 25 -1.87 17.63 -15.11
N TRP A 26 -1.15 17.92 -14.03
CA TRP A 26 -0.64 19.26 -13.73
C TRP A 26 0.30 19.75 -14.83
N TYR A 27 1.33 18.97 -15.16
CA TYR A 27 2.29 19.35 -16.20
C TYR A 27 1.69 19.31 -17.61
N ALA A 28 0.74 18.41 -17.89
CA ALA A 28 0.00 18.43 -19.15
C ALA A 28 -0.81 19.72 -19.32
N SER A 29 -1.49 20.17 -18.25
CA SER A 29 -2.23 21.44 -18.25
C SER A 29 -1.31 22.64 -18.48
N LEU A 30 -0.16 22.67 -17.80
CA LEU A 30 0.83 23.74 -17.95
C LEU A 30 1.44 23.77 -19.36
N MET A 31 1.82 22.61 -19.92
CA MET A 31 2.31 22.55 -21.29
C MET A 31 1.26 23.04 -22.28
N ARG A 32 0.00 22.64 -22.14
CA ARG A 32 -1.11 23.14 -22.96
C ARG A 32 -1.21 24.66 -22.87
N GLY A 33 -1.25 25.21 -21.65
CA GLY A 33 -1.31 26.66 -21.44
C GLY A 33 -0.16 27.41 -22.10
N ILE A 34 1.06 26.90 -22.01
CA ILE A 34 2.25 27.50 -22.66
C ILE A 34 2.16 27.40 -24.18
N LEU A 35 1.67 26.28 -24.73
CA LEU A 35 1.55 26.06 -26.17
C LEU A 35 0.47 26.96 -26.82
N TYR A 36 -0.66 27.19 -26.15
CA TYR A 36 -1.77 27.97 -26.70
C TYR A 36 -1.72 29.46 -26.36
N ALA A 37 -1.24 29.84 -25.18
CA ALA A 37 -1.26 31.23 -24.68
C ALA A 37 0.14 31.87 -24.55
N GLY A 38 1.20 31.15 -24.94
CA GLY A 38 2.58 31.59 -24.80
C GLY A 38 3.12 31.49 -23.36
N PHE A 39 4.43 31.72 -23.20
CA PHE A 39 5.07 31.63 -21.89
C PHE A 39 4.89 32.93 -21.09
N GLN A 40 4.25 32.82 -19.93
CA GLN A 40 4.00 33.89 -18.96
C GLN A 40 4.71 33.60 -17.64
N ASN A 41 5.16 34.65 -16.93
CA ASN A 41 5.86 34.52 -15.63
C ASN A 41 5.06 33.73 -14.58
N THR A 42 3.73 33.75 -14.65
CA THR A 42 2.86 32.98 -13.75
C THR A 42 3.09 31.46 -13.88
N TYR A 43 3.38 30.96 -15.09
CA TYR A 43 3.67 29.53 -15.28
C TYR A 43 4.97 29.11 -14.59
N LEU A 44 5.92 30.02 -14.42
CA LEU A 44 7.18 29.78 -13.72
C LEU A 44 6.93 29.44 -12.23
N LEU A 45 5.98 30.15 -11.60
CA LEU A 45 5.54 29.84 -10.23
C LEU A 45 4.85 28.48 -10.15
N PHE A 46 3.97 28.15 -11.10
CA PHE A 46 3.27 26.85 -11.13
C PHE A 46 4.20 25.67 -11.47
N LEU A 47 5.24 25.88 -12.28
CA LEU A 47 6.29 24.91 -12.54
C LEU A 47 7.12 24.65 -11.28
N ALA A 48 7.51 25.71 -10.57
CA ALA A 48 8.26 25.61 -9.31
C ALA A 48 7.43 24.94 -8.20
N ALA A 49 6.16 25.32 -8.04
CA ALA A 49 5.24 24.70 -7.09
C ALA A 49 5.00 23.21 -7.40
N GLY A 50 4.99 22.84 -8.69
CA GLY A 50 4.87 21.46 -9.16
C GLY A 50 6.05 20.54 -8.79
N LEU A 51 7.21 21.10 -8.42
CA LEU A 51 8.37 20.29 -8.02
C LEU A 51 8.14 19.53 -6.70
N LEU A 52 7.38 20.10 -5.77
CA LEU A 52 7.06 19.45 -4.50
C LEU A 52 6.29 18.13 -4.68
N PRO A 53 5.15 18.08 -5.39
CA PRO A 53 4.45 16.83 -5.64
C PRO A 53 5.27 15.86 -6.49
N VAL A 54 6.10 16.34 -7.43
CA VAL A 54 7.04 15.48 -8.17
C VAL A 54 8.02 14.79 -7.22
N PHE A 55 8.66 15.54 -6.32
CA PHE A 55 9.60 14.99 -5.35
C PHE A 55 8.94 13.93 -4.46
N THR A 56 7.74 14.22 -3.93
CA THR A 56 7.00 13.26 -3.09
C THR A 56 6.62 11.99 -3.87
N ALA A 57 6.22 12.13 -5.15
CA ALA A 57 5.95 10.99 -6.01
C ALA A 57 7.20 10.14 -6.24
N VAL A 58 8.34 10.75 -6.57
CA VAL A 58 9.61 10.05 -6.79
C VAL A 58 10.05 9.30 -5.53
N GLN A 59 10.00 9.94 -4.36
CA GLN A 59 10.37 9.29 -3.10
C GLN A 59 9.42 8.12 -2.77
N GLY A 60 8.11 8.30 -2.98
CA GLY A 60 7.14 7.23 -2.80
C GLY A 60 7.38 6.04 -3.75
N VAL A 61 7.72 6.30 -5.01
CA VAL A 61 8.03 5.25 -5.99
C VAL A 61 9.34 4.54 -5.62
N ARG A 62 10.40 5.30 -5.29
CA ARG A 62 11.69 4.73 -4.88
C ARG A 62 11.54 3.82 -3.68
N ARG A 63 10.83 4.28 -2.63
CA ARG A 63 10.55 3.48 -1.43
C ARG A 63 9.83 2.19 -1.79
N ALA A 64 8.74 2.26 -2.54
CA ALA A 64 7.97 1.07 -2.92
C ALA A 64 8.77 0.10 -3.80
N LEU A 65 9.59 0.60 -4.73
CA LEU A 65 10.48 -0.23 -5.55
C LEU A 65 11.58 -0.90 -4.73
N PHE A 66 12.15 -0.20 -3.74
CA PHE A 66 13.15 -0.73 -2.84
C PHE A 66 12.59 -1.92 -2.04
N TYR A 67 11.42 -1.77 -1.42
CA TYR A 67 10.79 -2.88 -0.68
C TYR A 67 10.37 -4.03 -1.61
N ARG A 68 9.95 -3.75 -2.85
CA ARG A 68 9.68 -4.79 -3.87
C ARG A 68 10.94 -5.53 -4.32
N ARG A 69 12.11 -4.88 -4.30
CA ARG A 69 13.39 -5.55 -4.58
C ARG A 69 13.76 -6.45 -3.40
N GLN A 70 13.72 -5.93 -2.18
CA GLN A 70 13.96 -6.76 -0.97
C GLN A 70 13.03 -7.96 -0.90
N GLY A 71 11.73 -7.78 -1.13
CA GLY A 71 10.78 -8.89 -1.11
C GLY A 71 11.04 -9.94 -2.20
N ARG A 72 11.65 -9.57 -3.33
CA ARG A 72 12.08 -10.51 -4.37
C ARG A 72 13.39 -11.21 -4.01
N GLU A 73 14.34 -10.48 -3.43
CA GLU A 73 15.60 -11.04 -2.96
C GLU A 73 15.35 -12.08 -1.86
N ILE A 74 14.56 -11.76 -0.84
CA ILE A 74 14.21 -12.70 0.23
C ILE A 74 13.54 -13.96 -0.32
N LYS A 75 12.69 -13.83 -1.34
CA LYS A 75 12.06 -15.00 -1.99
C LYS A 75 13.03 -15.82 -2.84
N GLY A 76 13.98 -15.18 -3.50
CA GLY A 76 14.93 -15.84 -4.40
C GLY A 76 16.14 -16.44 -3.69
N SER A 77 16.57 -15.85 -2.57
CA SER A 77 17.79 -16.25 -1.84
C SER A 77 17.55 -16.74 -0.42
N GLY A 78 16.32 -16.63 0.08
CA GLY A 78 15.94 -17.05 1.43
C GLY A 78 15.46 -18.49 1.50
N ASN A 79 15.44 -19.02 2.72
CA ASN A 79 14.93 -20.35 2.99
C ASN A 79 13.40 -20.32 3.02
N ALA A 80 12.77 -21.17 2.21
CA ALA A 80 11.33 -21.34 2.19
C ALA A 80 10.93 -22.45 3.18
N ALA A 81 10.01 -22.14 4.08
CA ALA A 81 9.42 -23.09 5.01
C ALA A 81 7.89 -22.97 4.98
N ARG A 82 7.20 -24.10 5.14
CA ARG A 82 5.73 -24.08 5.30
C ARG A 82 5.40 -23.69 6.74
N GLY A 83 4.47 -22.75 6.86
CA GLY A 83 3.95 -22.28 8.14
C GLY A 83 2.43 -22.28 8.16
N ARG A 84 1.90 -22.11 9.36
CA ARG A 84 0.47 -21.93 9.60
C ARG A 84 0.24 -20.60 10.29
N ILE A 85 -0.61 -19.75 9.72
CA ILE A 85 -1.05 -18.50 10.34
C ILE A 85 -1.90 -18.86 11.56
N VAL A 86 -1.45 -18.43 12.74
CA VAL A 86 -2.11 -18.70 14.02
C VAL A 86 -2.74 -17.46 14.62
N ASN A 87 -2.28 -16.27 14.25
CA ASN A 87 -2.80 -15.03 14.80
C ASN A 87 -2.62 -13.84 13.84
N VAL A 88 -3.36 -12.75 14.10
CA VAL A 88 -3.18 -11.44 13.48
C VAL A 88 -3.10 -10.38 14.55
N ILE A 89 -1.98 -9.66 14.57
CA ILE A 89 -1.77 -8.52 15.45
C ILE A 89 -2.20 -7.25 14.71
N MET A 90 -3.13 -6.52 15.30
CA MET A 90 -3.51 -5.19 14.84
C MET A 90 -2.60 -4.15 15.52
N LYS A 91 -1.79 -3.45 14.74
CA LYS A 91 -0.96 -2.33 15.21
C LYS A 91 -1.63 -1.02 14.80
N SER A 92 -1.95 -0.15 15.76
CA SER A 92 -2.50 1.18 15.51
C SER A 92 -1.41 2.23 15.67
N GLU A 93 -1.05 2.91 14.59
CA GLU A 93 -0.13 4.05 14.63
C GLU A 93 -0.94 5.35 14.68
N PRO A 94 -0.73 6.24 15.67
CA PRO A 94 -1.34 7.55 15.66
C PRO A 94 -0.75 8.40 14.53
N TYR A 95 -1.62 9.12 13.83
CA TYR A 95 -1.24 10.19 12.91
C TYR A 95 -2.09 11.42 13.21
N GLU A 96 -1.48 12.60 13.11
CA GLU A 96 -2.21 13.85 13.20
C GLU A 96 -2.88 14.16 11.88
N ASP A 97 -4.20 14.33 11.91
CA ASP A 97 -4.95 14.88 10.80
C ASP A 97 -4.67 16.38 10.67
N SER A 98 -4.97 16.99 9.52
CA SER A 98 -4.81 18.44 9.29
C SER A 98 -5.57 19.34 10.28
N HIS A 99 -6.48 18.76 11.07
CA HIS A 99 -7.23 19.40 12.15
C HIS A 99 -6.72 19.03 13.56
N HIS A 100 -5.46 18.59 13.70
CA HIS A 100 -4.84 18.23 14.99
C HIS A 100 -5.64 17.17 15.79
N ARG A 101 -6.43 16.36 15.08
CA ARG A 101 -7.14 15.22 15.68
C ARG A 101 -6.25 14.01 15.58
N ALA A 102 -5.98 13.37 16.72
CA ALA A 102 -5.34 12.07 16.75
C ALA A 102 -6.23 11.06 16.03
N ARG A 103 -5.80 10.62 14.85
CA ARG A 103 -6.41 9.49 14.14
C ARG A 103 -5.48 8.31 14.22
N TYR A 104 -6.05 7.12 14.19
CA TYR A 104 -5.28 5.89 14.22
C TYR A 104 -5.28 5.28 12.83
N ARG A 105 -4.08 4.92 12.33
CA ARG A 105 -3.93 4.10 11.15
C ARG A 105 -3.65 2.68 11.58
N ARG A 106 -4.55 1.77 11.22
CA ARG A 106 -4.42 0.35 11.55
C ARG A 106 -3.60 -0.38 10.50
N TYR A 107 -2.65 -1.18 10.98
CA TYR A 107 -1.89 -2.14 10.20
C TYR A 107 -2.08 -3.53 10.77
N TYR A 108 -2.07 -4.53 9.90
CA TYR A 108 -2.32 -5.92 10.24
C TYR A 108 -1.04 -6.71 10.02
N VAL A 109 -0.49 -7.27 11.08
CA VAL A 109 0.68 -8.15 11.05
C VAL A 109 0.20 -9.57 11.25
N LEU A 110 0.54 -10.48 10.34
CA LEU A 110 0.23 -11.90 10.48
C LEU A 110 1.32 -12.58 11.32
N VAL A 111 0.91 -13.48 12.21
CA VAL A 111 1.82 -14.34 12.97
C VAL A 111 1.64 -15.76 12.46
N ALA A 112 2.71 -16.33 11.92
CA ALA A 112 2.74 -17.71 11.47
C ALA A 112 3.65 -18.55 12.36
N GLU A 113 3.21 -19.76 12.69
CA GLU A 113 4.03 -20.78 13.31
C GLU A 113 4.69 -21.62 12.22
N VAL A 114 6.01 -21.73 12.29
CA VAL A 114 6.84 -22.50 11.37
C VAL A 114 7.61 -23.51 12.19
N ALA A 115 7.39 -24.79 11.91
CA ALA A 115 8.18 -25.86 12.52
C ALA A 115 9.53 -25.96 11.80
N ASP A 116 10.61 -25.96 12.57
CA ASP A 116 11.94 -26.25 12.05
C ASP A 116 12.00 -27.73 11.62
N PRO A 117 12.31 -28.02 10.34
CA PRO A 117 12.36 -29.39 9.84
C PRO A 117 13.44 -30.26 10.50
N VAL A 118 14.45 -29.66 11.13
CA VAL A 118 15.57 -30.39 11.76
C VAL A 118 15.32 -30.60 13.25
N THR A 119 14.87 -29.56 13.96
CA THR A 119 14.73 -29.59 15.43
C THR A 119 13.31 -29.87 15.91
N GLY A 120 12.31 -29.74 15.03
CA GLY A 120 10.89 -29.83 15.39
C GLY A 120 10.39 -28.65 16.24
N VAL A 121 11.25 -27.67 16.55
CA VAL A 121 10.89 -26.49 17.33
C VAL A 121 9.96 -25.60 16.50
N VAL A 122 8.85 -25.18 17.11
CA VAL A 122 7.89 -24.27 16.48
C VAL A 122 8.28 -22.84 16.78
N ASN A 123 8.67 -22.10 15.74
CA ASN A 123 9.01 -20.68 15.83
C ASN A 123 7.83 -19.82 15.37
N ARG A 124 7.60 -18.72 16.07
CA ARG A 124 6.61 -17.71 15.69
C ARG A 124 7.29 -16.62 14.87
N ILE A 125 6.77 -16.42 13.66
CA ILE A 125 7.31 -15.46 12.70
C ILE A 125 6.25 -14.41 12.39
N GLU A 126 6.62 -13.14 12.53
CA GLU A 126 5.80 -12.00 12.14
C GLU A 126 6.01 -11.65 10.66
N SER A 127 4.91 -11.32 9.98
CA SER A 127 4.96 -10.81 8.61
C SER A 127 5.18 -9.29 8.56
N PRO A 128 5.59 -8.77 7.40
CA PRO A 128 5.51 -7.33 7.14
C PRO A 128 4.06 -6.83 7.29
N ALA A 129 3.91 -5.60 7.78
CA ALA A 129 2.59 -5.05 8.06
C ALA A 129 1.74 -4.82 6.77
N TYR A 130 0.48 -5.24 6.79
CA TYR A 130 -0.49 -5.04 5.72
C TYR A 130 -1.45 -3.89 6.04
N SER A 131 -1.85 -3.13 5.02
CA SER A 131 -2.79 -2.01 5.15
C SER A 131 -4.26 -2.44 5.27
N ARG A 132 -4.53 -3.73 5.06
CA ARG A 132 -5.87 -4.33 5.06
C ARG A 132 -5.87 -5.61 5.91
N PRO A 133 -7.03 -6.00 6.46
CA PRO A 133 -7.17 -7.26 7.19
C PRO A 133 -7.17 -8.44 6.21
N ILE A 134 -5.98 -8.87 5.78
CA ILE A 134 -5.85 -9.88 4.72
C ILE A 134 -6.38 -11.25 5.14
N HIS A 135 -6.33 -11.58 6.44
CA HIS A 135 -6.85 -12.82 7.02
C HIS A 135 -8.31 -13.10 6.66
N ARG A 136 -9.14 -12.06 6.48
CA ARG A 136 -10.56 -12.22 6.13
C ARG A 136 -10.79 -12.81 4.74
N PHE A 137 -9.80 -12.67 3.87
CA PHE A 137 -9.86 -13.10 2.48
C PHE A 137 -9.11 -14.42 2.25
N LEU A 138 -8.52 -15.00 3.31
CA LEU A 138 -7.81 -16.27 3.24
C LEU A 138 -8.78 -17.43 3.45
N ALA A 139 -8.63 -18.47 2.62
CA ALA A 139 -9.38 -19.72 2.70
C ALA A 139 -8.69 -20.74 3.61
N SER A 140 -7.36 -20.67 3.71
CA SER A 140 -6.56 -21.58 4.53
C SER A 140 -5.54 -20.79 5.35
N PRO A 141 -5.22 -21.23 6.58
CA PRO A 141 -4.14 -20.66 7.37
C PRO A 141 -2.75 -21.08 6.85
N GLU A 142 -2.65 -22.01 5.90
CA GLU A 142 -1.37 -22.42 5.33
C GLU A 142 -0.72 -21.30 4.53
N VAL A 143 0.59 -21.08 4.77
CA VAL A 143 1.38 -20.04 4.12
C VAL A 143 2.82 -20.50 3.94
N THR A 144 3.48 -20.01 2.89
CA THR A 144 4.93 -20.19 2.73
C THR A 144 5.64 -18.97 3.34
N VAL A 145 6.53 -19.23 4.29
CA VAL A 145 7.37 -18.22 4.93
C VAL A 145 8.77 -18.30 4.35
N TYR A 146 9.23 -17.18 3.80
CA TYR A 146 10.58 -16.99 3.31
C TYR A 146 11.38 -16.21 4.33
N THR A 147 12.46 -16.80 4.81
CA THR A 147 13.38 -16.14 5.74
C THR A 147 14.66 -15.79 5.00
N ASP A 148 15.08 -14.52 5.13
CA ASP A 148 16.33 -14.03 4.55
C ASP A 148 17.55 -14.79 5.11
N ARG A 149 18.69 -14.72 4.42
CA ARG A 149 19.96 -15.36 4.82
C ARG A 149 20.43 -14.94 6.21
N THR A 150 20.07 -13.73 6.62
CA THR A 150 20.41 -13.18 7.93
C THR A 150 19.54 -13.77 9.06
N GLY A 151 18.39 -14.36 8.74
CA GLY A 151 17.43 -14.87 9.72
C GLY A 151 16.47 -13.81 10.29
N TRP A 152 16.70 -12.52 10.02
CA TRP A 152 15.98 -11.41 10.67
C TRP A 152 14.73 -10.93 9.92
N LYS A 153 14.73 -11.09 8.59
CA LYS A 153 13.64 -10.62 7.73
C LYS A 153 12.84 -11.79 7.23
N HIS A 154 11.53 -11.68 7.38
CA HIS A 154 10.59 -12.69 6.95
C HIS A 154 9.60 -12.12 5.95
N TYR A 155 9.22 -12.94 4.99
CA TYR A 155 8.21 -12.61 3.98
C TYR A 155 7.25 -13.77 3.84
N MET A 156 5.95 -13.49 3.80
CA MET A 156 4.92 -14.51 3.62
C MET A 156 4.33 -14.45 2.21
N ASP A 157 4.16 -15.60 1.56
CA ASP A 157 3.55 -15.72 0.23
C ASP A 157 2.79 -17.05 0.06
N ASP A 158 2.24 -17.28 -1.14
CA ASP A 158 1.43 -18.45 -1.49
C ASP A 158 0.17 -18.63 -0.63
N PHE A 159 -0.41 -17.50 -0.25
CA PHE A 159 -1.72 -17.44 0.41
C PHE A 159 -2.81 -18.09 -0.44
N GLN A 160 -3.62 -18.94 0.20
CA GLN A 160 -4.83 -19.49 -0.40
C GLN A 160 -6.00 -18.52 -0.18
N TRP A 161 -6.56 -18.01 -1.27
CA TRP A 161 -7.66 -17.04 -1.22
C TRP A 161 -9.02 -17.72 -1.25
N LYS A 162 -9.99 -17.12 -0.56
CA LYS A 162 -11.40 -17.49 -0.72
C LYS A 162 -11.87 -17.26 -2.15
N GLU A 163 -12.75 -18.13 -2.63
CA GLU A 163 -13.44 -17.92 -3.90
C GLU A 163 -14.54 -16.88 -3.74
N ARG A 164 -15.29 -16.94 -2.63
CA ARG A 164 -16.37 -16.01 -2.29
C ARG A 164 -16.15 -15.36 -0.94
N LYS A 165 -16.66 -14.14 -0.77
CA LYS A 165 -16.56 -13.40 0.50
C LYS A 165 -17.28 -14.12 1.65
N SER A 166 -18.33 -14.88 1.32
CA SER A 166 -19.16 -15.66 2.25
C SER A 166 -18.48 -16.91 2.77
N ASP A 167 -17.38 -17.36 2.17
CA ASP A 167 -16.70 -18.59 2.59
C ASP A 167 -16.14 -18.39 4.02
N PRO A 168 -16.13 -19.44 4.86
CA PRO A 168 -15.60 -19.35 6.22
C PRO A 168 -14.15 -18.86 6.22
N GLY A 169 -13.83 -17.95 7.15
CA GLY A 169 -12.48 -17.41 7.34
C GLY A 169 -11.57 -18.34 8.12
N ILE A 170 -10.29 -17.98 8.19
CA ILE A 170 -9.29 -18.70 8.98
C ILE A 170 -9.44 -18.48 10.50
N PHE A 171 -10.24 -17.50 10.93
CA PHE A 171 -10.55 -17.21 12.33
C PHE A 171 -12.07 -17.09 12.53
N GLU A 172 -12.59 -17.64 13.62
CA GLU A 172 -14.00 -17.50 14.04
C GLU A 172 -14.17 -16.19 14.82
N GLY A 173 -14.93 -15.24 14.28
CA GLY A 173 -15.25 -13.97 14.95
C GLY A 173 -14.89 -12.73 14.13
N ASP A 174 -15.69 -12.43 13.11
CA ASP A 174 -15.57 -11.22 12.32
C ASP A 174 -16.64 -10.20 12.79
N GLN A 175 -16.31 -9.33 13.73
CA GLN A 175 -17.01 -8.04 13.86
C GLN A 175 -16.10 -6.91 13.38
N VAL A 176 -16.62 -6.09 12.47
CA VAL A 176 -15.87 -5.03 11.77
C VAL A 176 -16.61 -3.71 11.91
N PHE A 177 -15.91 -2.71 12.41
CA PHE A 177 -16.30 -1.31 12.30
C PHE A 177 -15.72 -0.73 11.00
N ASP A 178 -16.53 0.01 10.25
CA ASP A 178 -16.20 0.56 8.94
C ASP A 178 -15.33 1.81 9.07
N GLU A 179 -14.11 1.77 8.53
CA GLU A 179 -13.02 2.72 8.80
C GLU A 179 -12.90 3.75 7.66
N TYR A 180 -14.01 4.36 7.25
CA TYR A 180 -13.99 5.54 6.38
C TYR A 180 -14.18 6.81 7.22
N GLY A 181 -13.09 7.26 7.86
CA GLY A 181 -13.07 8.52 8.60
C GLY A 181 -13.24 9.74 7.67
N THR A 182 -14.32 10.48 7.87
CA THR A 182 -14.92 11.50 6.99
C THR A 182 -13.99 12.66 6.57
N GLY A 183 -13.02 13.08 7.40
CA GLY A 183 -12.18 14.25 7.06
C GLY A 183 -11.16 14.05 5.92
N ALA A 184 -10.78 12.81 5.57
CA ALA A 184 -9.91 12.56 4.41
C ALA A 184 -10.67 12.55 3.07
N LEU A 185 -12.01 12.56 3.10
CA LEU A 185 -12.84 12.68 1.90
C LEU A 185 -12.81 14.11 1.36
N PHE A 186 -12.82 15.13 2.21
CA PHE A 186 -12.93 16.53 1.74
C PHE A 186 -11.73 16.97 0.91
N GLY A 187 -10.51 16.71 1.38
CA GLY A 187 -9.29 16.98 0.61
C GLY A 187 -9.20 16.15 -0.67
N LYS A 188 -9.61 14.87 -0.64
CA LYS A 188 -9.66 14.03 -1.84
C LYS A 188 -10.68 14.53 -2.84
N VAL A 189 -11.87 14.92 -2.38
CA VAL A 189 -12.95 15.48 -3.21
C VAL A 189 -12.51 16.79 -3.84
N LEU A 190 -11.89 17.69 -3.08
CA LEU A 190 -11.34 18.95 -3.61
C LEU A 190 -10.30 18.70 -4.70
N VAL A 191 -9.33 17.82 -4.45
CA VAL A 191 -8.28 17.52 -5.44
C VAL A 191 -8.86 16.82 -6.68
N ILE A 192 -9.83 15.92 -6.50
CA ILE A 192 -10.55 15.30 -7.63
C ILE A 192 -11.29 16.37 -8.44
N LEU A 193 -11.96 17.32 -7.78
CA LEU A 193 -12.70 18.40 -8.43
C LEU A 193 -11.76 19.32 -9.20
N VAL A 194 -10.60 19.68 -8.63
CA VAL A 194 -9.54 20.41 -9.34
C VAL A 194 -9.01 19.62 -10.53
N MET A 195 -8.75 18.31 -10.38
CA MET A 195 -8.31 17.47 -11.49
C MET A 195 -9.35 17.39 -12.62
N LEU A 196 -10.64 17.28 -12.28
CA LEU A 196 -11.73 17.30 -13.26
C LEU A 196 -11.81 18.64 -13.99
N LEU A 197 -11.61 19.75 -13.27
CA LEU A 197 -11.61 21.09 -13.85
C LEU A 197 -10.39 21.29 -14.78
N MET A 198 -9.22 20.79 -14.38
CA MET A 198 -8.03 20.75 -15.24
C MET A 198 -8.25 19.91 -16.50
N LEU A 199 -8.83 18.71 -16.36
CA LEU A 199 -9.16 17.85 -17.51
C LEU A 199 -10.18 18.50 -18.43
N TYR A 200 -11.22 19.14 -17.88
CA TYR A 200 -12.20 19.89 -18.67
C TYR A 200 -11.51 21.00 -19.48
N ASN A 201 -10.60 21.74 -18.84
CA ASN A 201 -9.82 22.79 -19.51
C ASN A 201 -8.83 22.23 -20.54
N ILE A 202 -8.41 20.97 -20.42
CA ILE A 202 -7.59 20.29 -21.44
C ILE A 202 -8.42 19.81 -22.63
N PHE A 203 -9.67 19.37 -22.44
CA PHE A 203 -10.44 18.73 -23.51
C PHE A 203 -11.41 19.67 -24.23
N PHE A 204 -11.95 20.68 -23.53
CA PHE A 204 -13.06 21.51 -24.02
C PHE A 204 -12.68 23.00 -24.21
N HIS A 205 -11.51 23.39 -23.74
CA HIS A 205 -10.75 24.59 -24.11
C HIS A 205 -9.37 24.14 -24.57
#